data_AF-A0A1G2CMN3-F1
#
_entry.id   AF-A0A1G2CMN3-F1
#
_cell.length_a   1.000
_cell.length_b   1.000
_cell.length_c   1.000
_cell.angle_alpha   90.00
_cell.angle_beta   90.00
_cell.angle_gamma   90.00
#
_symmetry.space_group_name_H-M   'P 1'
#
loop_
_entity.id
_entity.type
_entity.pdbx_description
1 polymer ?
#
loop_
_entity_poly.entity_id
_entity_poly.type
_entity_poly.pdbx_seq_one_letter_code
_entity_poly.pdbx_strand_id
1 'polypeptide(L)'
;MRRKIQIKKKKETTLGALAQMIARGFAETATKEDIRGLESRIDGVDNRIDGLDNRVHALEQTVAEVLKLMREDRKERMAEIIDLQVRVAQLEKKIGVR
;
A
#
# COMPACT_ATOMS: atom_id res chain seq x y z
N MET A 1 7.40 -59.21 51.26
CA MET A 1 8.27 -58.00 51.17
C MET A 1 7.41 -56.78 50.83
N ARG A 2 7.33 -55.75 51.70
CA ARG A 2 6.64 -54.49 51.39
C ARG A 2 7.69 -53.44 50.98
N ARG A 3 7.70 -53.00 49.72
CA ARG A 3 8.53 -51.87 49.26
C ARG A 3 7.96 -50.59 49.87
N LYS A 4 8.73 -49.92 50.73
CA LYS A 4 8.41 -48.57 51.21
C LYS A 4 8.60 -47.61 50.04
N ILE A 5 7.52 -47.00 49.57
CA ILE A 5 7.57 -45.91 48.59
C ILE A 5 8.24 -44.72 49.30
N GLN A 6 9.45 -44.37 48.89
CA GLN A 6 10.11 -43.14 49.32
C GLN A 6 9.49 -41.96 48.57
N ILE A 7 8.56 -41.25 49.22
CA ILE A 7 8.07 -39.98 48.71
C ILE A 7 9.21 -38.96 48.88
N LYS A 8 9.79 -38.49 47.77
CA LYS A 8 10.83 -37.43 47.81
C LYS A 8 10.21 -36.18 48.45
N LYS A 9 10.87 -35.62 49.48
CA LYS A 9 10.49 -34.32 50.06
C LYS A 9 10.46 -33.26 48.93
N LYS A 10 9.36 -32.53 48.81
CA LYS A 10 9.28 -31.38 47.89
C LYS A 10 10.30 -30.33 48.33
N LYS A 11 11.01 -29.74 47.36
CA LYS A 11 11.81 -28.55 47.62
C LYS A 11 10.87 -27.42 48.02
N GLU A 12 11.08 -26.83 49.19
CA GLU A 12 10.40 -25.61 49.62
C GLU A 12 11.04 -24.43 48.91
N THR A 13 10.22 -23.66 48.18
CA THR A 13 10.65 -22.42 47.51
C THR A 13 10.19 -21.24 48.34
N THR A 14 11.08 -20.26 48.56
CA THR A 14 10.69 -19.02 49.25
C THR A 14 9.82 -18.15 48.33
N LEU A 15 8.95 -17.34 48.93
CA LEU A 15 8.14 -16.37 48.17
C LEU A 15 9.02 -15.45 47.31
N GLY A 16 10.20 -15.07 47.79
CA GLY A 16 11.18 -14.26 47.04
C GLY A 16 11.76 -14.97 45.82
N ALA A 17 12.07 -16.26 45.93
CA ALA A 17 12.53 -17.05 44.78
C ALA A 17 11.43 -17.19 43.72
N LEU A 18 10.18 -17.37 44.14
CA LEU A 18 9.04 -17.38 43.22
C LEU A 18 8.86 -16.02 42.53
N ALA A 19 8.97 -14.90 43.26
CA ALA A 19 8.88 -13.56 42.69
C ALA A 19 9.96 -13.30 41.64
N GLN A 20 11.21 -13.73 41.89
CA GLN A 20 12.30 -13.62 40.92
C GLN A 20 12.06 -14.48 39.67
N MET A 21 11.56 -15.71 39.85
CA MET A 21 11.21 -16.59 38.71
C MET A 21 10.13 -15.96 37.83
N ILE A 22 9.10 -15.36 38.44
CA ILE A 22 8.02 -14.67 37.72
C ILE A 22 8.57 -13.44 36.99
N ALA A 23 9.33 -12.58 37.68
CA ALA A 23 9.92 -11.39 37.07
C ALA A 23 10.79 -11.74 35.85
N ARG A 24 11.60 -12.80 35.97
CA ARG A 24 12.41 -13.31 34.86
C ARG A 24 11.57 -13.89 33.73
N GLY A 25 10.47 -14.59 34.04
CA GLY A 25 9.56 -15.15 33.04
C GLY A 25 8.84 -14.11 32.19
N PHE A 26 8.65 -12.90 32.71
CA PHE A 26 8.02 -11.78 32.00
C PHE A 26 9.01 -10.73 31.46
N ALA A 27 10.33 -10.92 31.64
CA ALA A 27 11.33 -9.92 31.28
C ALA A 27 11.36 -9.57 29.78
N GLU A 28 10.96 -10.50 28.91
CA GLU A 28 10.93 -10.32 27.45
C GLU A 28 9.51 -10.11 26.91
N THR A 29 8.54 -9.91 27.78
CA THR A 29 7.16 -9.66 27.35
C THR A 29 6.96 -8.19 26.99
N ALA A 30 6.23 -7.97 25.90
CA ALA A 30 5.87 -6.62 25.47
C ALA A 30 5.10 -5.89 26.57
N THR A 31 5.52 -4.67 26.83
CA THR A 31 4.88 -3.76 27.78
C THR A 31 3.72 -3.03 27.11
N LYS A 32 2.91 -2.33 27.91
CA LYS A 32 1.86 -1.46 27.38
C LYS A 32 2.46 -0.31 26.56
N GLU A 33 3.64 0.14 26.94
CA GLU A 33 4.39 1.21 26.28
C GLU A 33 4.86 0.77 24.89
N ASP A 34 5.34 -0.48 24.75
CA ASP A 34 5.68 -1.05 23.44
C ASP A 34 4.45 -1.09 22.52
N ILE A 35 3.30 -1.49 23.05
CA ILE A 35 2.03 -1.57 22.31
C ILE A 35 1.58 -0.16 21.89
N ARG A 36 1.62 0.84 22.77
CA ARG A 36 1.30 2.24 22.42
C ARG A 36 2.23 2.79 21.33
N GLY A 37 3.51 2.41 21.38
CA GLY A 37 4.47 2.77 20.34
C GLY A 37 4.12 2.17 18.98
N LEU A 38 3.60 0.94 18.96
CA LEU A 38 3.08 0.31 17.74
C LEU A 38 1.79 0.96 17.26
N GLU A 39 0.83 1.25 18.15
CA GLU A 39 -0.42 1.95 17.82
C GLU A 39 -0.14 3.28 17.11
N SER A 40 0.73 4.12 17.67
CA SER A 40 1.10 5.39 17.04
C SER A 40 1.77 5.24 15.67
N ARG A 41 2.57 4.18 15.48
CA ARG A 41 3.17 3.87 14.17
C ARG A 41 2.14 3.40 13.17
N ILE A 42 1.13 2.63 13.61
CA ILE A 42 0.02 2.18 12.77
C ILE A 42 -0.83 3.38 12.34
N ASP A 43 -1.20 4.26 13.27
CA ASP A 43 -1.92 5.51 12.94
C ASP A 43 -1.13 6.35 11.92
N GLY A 44 0.20 6.44 12.08
CA GLY A 44 1.07 7.12 11.13
C GLY A 44 1.13 6.44 9.75
N VAL A 45 0.97 5.12 9.68
CA VAL A 45 0.87 4.39 8.41
C VAL A 45 -0.49 4.62 7.75
N ASP A 46 -1.59 4.54 8.51
CA ASP A 46 -2.94 4.77 8.00
C ASP A 46 -3.08 6.16 7.38
N ASN A 47 -2.60 7.20 8.07
CA ASN A 47 -2.59 8.57 7.52
C ASN A 47 -1.77 8.69 6.21
N ARG A 48 -0.68 7.93 6.08
CA ARG A 48 0.14 7.92 4.85
C ARG A 48 -0.58 7.19 3.73
N ILE A 49 -1.32 6.13 4.03
CA ILE A 49 -2.13 5.40 3.04
C ILE A 49 -3.26 6.30 2.54
N ASP A 50 -3.99 6.98 3.43
CA ASP A 50 -5.03 7.94 3.03
C ASP A 50 -4.46 9.06 2.14
N GLY A 51 -3.26 9.56 2.48
CA GLY A 51 -2.56 10.54 1.66
C GLY A 51 -2.14 10.00 0.29
N LEU A 52 -1.79 8.72 0.18
CA LEU A 52 -1.47 8.07 -1.09
C LEU A 52 -2.72 7.86 -1.94
N ASP A 53 -3.82 7.40 -1.35
CA ASP A 53 -5.09 7.18 -2.05
C ASP A 53 -5.60 8.48 -2.69
N ASN A 54 -5.55 9.60 -1.96
CA ASN A 54 -5.90 10.92 -2.50
C ASN A 54 -5.02 11.32 -3.69
N ARG A 55 -3.71 11.06 -3.62
CA ARG A 55 -2.77 11.38 -4.70
C ARG A 55 -2.99 10.50 -5.93
N VAL A 56 -3.27 9.22 -5.73
CA VAL A 56 -3.60 8.29 -6.82
C VAL A 56 -4.90 8.73 -7.50
N HIS A 57 -5.92 9.07 -6.73
CA HIS A 57 -7.19 9.57 -7.29
C HIS A 57 -7.00 10.83 -8.14
N ALA A 58 -6.20 11.80 -7.68
CA ALA A 58 -5.89 13.00 -8.46
C ALA A 58 -5.11 12.69 -9.76
N LEU A 59 -4.20 11.72 -9.72
CA LEU A 59 -3.47 11.25 -10.90
C LEU A 59 -4.41 10.57 -11.90
N GLU A 60 -5.33 9.72 -11.43
CA GLU A 60 -6.34 9.08 -12.28
C GLU A 60 -7.18 10.12 -13.04
N GLN A 61 -7.65 11.16 -12.33
CA GLN A 61 -8.39 12.27 -12.96
C GLN A 61 -7.55 13.01 -14.00
N THR A 62 -6.30 13.33 -13.67
CA THR A 62 -5.38 14.04 -14.57
C THR A 62 -5.11 13.22 -15.83
N VAL A 63 -4.84 11.92 -15.68
CA VAL A 63 -4.59 11.01 -16.80
C VAL A 63 -5.84 10.86 -17.67
N ALA A 64 -7.03 10.75 -17.06
CA ALA A 64 -8.29 10.69 -17.80
C ALA A 64 -8.50 11.94 -18.67
N GLU A 65 -8.23 13.14 -18.12
CA GLU A 65 -8.38 14.39 -18.85
C GLU A 65 -7.34 14.52 -19.99
N VAL A 66 -6.08 14.18 -19.72
CA VAL A 66 -5.03 14.16 -20.76
C VAL A 66 -5.41 13.21 -21.90
N LEU A 67 -5.89 12.01 -21.59
CA LEU A 67 -6.32 11.05 -22.60
C LEU A 67 -7.51 11.55 -23.42
N LYS A 68 -8.42 12.30 -22.80
CA LYS A 68 -9.56 12.92 -23.48
C LYS A 68 -9.08 14.02 -24.45
N LEU A 69 -8.26 14.96 -23.98
CA LEU A 69 -7.68 16.02 -24.83
C LEU A 69 -6.90 15.44 -26.01
N MET A 70 -6.05 14.43 -25.77
CA MET A 70 -5.32 13.76 -26.85
C MET A 70 -6.24 13.08 -27.87
N ARG A 71 -7.40 12.56 -27.45
CA ARG A 71 -8.38 11.98 -28.37
C ARG A 71 -9.06 13.07 -29.20
N GLU A 72 -9.37 14.21 -28.61
CA GLU A 72 -9.98 15.36 -29.28
C GLU A 72 -9.01 15.96 -30.30
N ASP A 73 -7.78 16.28 -29.90
CA ASP A 73 -6.71 16.78 -30.78
C ASP A 73 -6.48 15.84 -31.98
N ARG A 74 -6.45 14.52 -31.75
CA ARG A 74 -6.28 13.55 -32.84
C ARG A 74 -7.47 13.52 -33.79
N LYS A 75 -8.70 13.70 -33.29
CA LYS A 75 -9.90 13.77 -34.14
C LYS A 75 -9.87 15.01 -35.01
N GLU A 76 -9.53 16.16 -34.45
CA GLU A 76 -9.42 17.43 -35.20
C GLU A 76 -8.36 17.34 -36.29
N ARG A 77 -7.14 16.88 -35.95
CA ARG A 77 -6.08 16.67 -36.93
C ARG A 77 -6.47 15.69 -38.03
N MET A 78 -7.21 14.64 -37.71
CA MET A 78 -7.68 13.68 -38.71
C MET A 78 -8.70 14.31 -39.66
N ALA A 79 -9.61 15.14 -39.15
CA ALA A 79 -10.58 15.86 -39.98
C ALA A 79 -9.88 16.83 -40.93
N GLU A 80 -8.88 17.56 -40.46
CA GLU A 80 -8.05 18.45 -41.30
C GLU A 80 -7.28 17.67 -42.36
N ILE A 81 -6.67 16.52 -42.02
CA ILE A 81 -5.98 15.66 -42.97
C ILE A 81 -6.93 15.19 -44.07
N ILE A 82 -8.15 14.79 -43.72
CA ILE A 82 -9.16 14.37 -44.70
C ILE A 82 -9.54 15.54 -45.63
N ASP A 83 -9.79 16.73 -45.09
CA ASP A 83 -10.08 17.92 -45.91
C ASP A 83 -8.93 18.23 -46.89
N LEU A 84 -7.69 18.23 -46.39
CA LEU A 84 -6.50 18.45 -47.20
C LEU A 84 -6.34 17.37 -48.27
N GLN A 85 -6.60 16.10 -47.96
CA GLN A 85 -6.57 15.02 -48.95
C GLN A 85 -7.58 15.26 -50.07
N VAL A 86 -8.79 15.72 -49.76
CA VAL A 86 -9.80 16.06 -50.77
C VAL A 86 -9.32 17.23 -51.64
N ARG A 87 -8.80 18.29 -51.03
CA ARG A 87 -8.30 19.46 -51.76
C ARG A 87 -7.11 19.12 -52.66
N VAL A 88 -6.17 18.30 -52.16
CA VAL A 88 -5.03 17.81 -52.94
C VAL A 88 -5.52 16.97 -54.13
N ALA A 89 -6.46 16.06 -53.93
CA ALA A 89 -7.03 15.27 -55.03
C ALA A 89 -7.68 16.16 -56.12
N GLN A 90 -8.38 17.23 -55.72
CA GLN A 90 -8.95 18.20 -56.66
C GLN A 90 -7.87 18.98 -57.41
N LEU A 91 -6.79 19.37 -56.74
CA LEU A 91 -5.66 20.06 -57.35
C LEU A 91 -4.94 19.15 -58.34
N GLU A 92 -4.59 17.93 -57.93
CA GLU A 92 -3.95 16.90 -58.76
C GLU A 92 -4.70 16.71 -60.09
N LYS A 93 -6.04 16.62 -60.03
CA LYS A 93 -6.91 16.54 -61.21
C LYS A 93 -6.85 17.79 -62.10
N LYS A 94 -6.76 18.99 -61.51
CA LYS A 94 -6.67 20.26 -62.27
C LYS A 94 -5.34 20.42 -63.01
N ILE A 95 -4.25 19.95 -62.43
CA ILE A 95 -2.91 20.07 -63.01
C ILE A 95 -2.47 18.81 -63.79
N GLY A 96 -3.33 17.79 -63.89
CA GLY A 96 -3.13 16.63 -64.76
C GLY A 96 -2.07 15.64 -64.27
N VAL A 97 -1.75 15.63 -62.97
CA VAL A 97 -0.80 14.67 -62.38
C VAL A 97 -1.47 13.39 -61.87
N ARG A 98 -2.81 13.32 -61.94
CA ARG A 98 -3.60 12.18 -61.49
C ARG A 98 -4.86 12.02 -62.32
#